data_AF-A0A7W9CJY4-F1
#
_entry.id   AF-A0A7W9CJY4-F1
#
_cell.length_a   1.000
_cell.length_b   1.000
_cell.length_c   1.000
_cell.angle_alpha   90.00
_cell.angle_beta   90.00
_cell.angle_gamma   90.00
#
_symmetry.space_group_name_H-M   'P 1'
#
loop_
_entity.id
_entity.type
_entity.pdbx_description
1 polymer ?
#
loop_
_entity_poly.entity_id
_entity_poly.type
_entity_poly.pdbx_seq_one_letter_code
_entity_poly.pdbx_strand_id
1 'polypeptide(L)'
;MISTPPHAPTRTSSTDFNFDHLDVRSLLRLHGRISQMLRDRGVTRTANNPTGDLAEHLFCKAFGWTQADNSMKAVDATCANGLRYQIKGRRTMQLKGSRQLSAIRDLEGDHFDVLAGVVFDEHFDVVRAALVPAALIRAGATYVKRTNSSKFILRDDVWTQPGVTDVTEALRAVEL
;
A
#
# COMPACT_ATOMS: atom_id res chain seq x y z
N MET A 1 -32.67 -23.48 17.61
CA MET A 1 -32.11 -23.61 16.24
C MET A 1 -31.04 -22.54 16.10
N ILE A 2 -29.77 -22.92 16.18
CA ILE A 2 -28.62 -22.01 16.18
C ILE A 2 -28.09 -21.98 14.74
N SER A 3 -28.13 -20.82 14.09
CA SER A 3 -27.56 -20.63 12.75
C SER A 3 -26.22 -19.94 12.89
N THR A 4 -25.15 -20.71 12.74
CA THR A 4 -23.77 -20.22 12.62
C THR A 4 -23.61 -19.53 11.27
N PRO A 5 -22.99 -18.33 11.18
CA PRO A 5 -22.72 -17.70 9.87
C PRO A 5 -21.63 -18.47 9.12
N PRO A 6 -21.60 -18.42 7.77
CA PRO A 6 -20.65 -19.18 6.98
C PRO A 6 -19.23 -18.64 7.19
N HIS A 7 -18.31 -19.55 7.54
CA HIS A 7 -16.89 -19.29 7.52
C HIS A 7 -16.46 -19.02 6.07
N ALA A 8 -15.95 -17.81 5.80
CA ALA A 8 -15.27 -17.52 4.54
C ALA A 8 -14.05 -18.44 4.39
N PRO A 9 -13.77 -18.99 3.19
CA PRO A 9 -12.63 -19.87 2.99
C PRO A 9 -11.32 -19.09 3.16
N THR A 10 -10.53 -19.48 4.15
CA THR A 10 -9.11 -19.11 4.28
C THR A 10 -8.34 -19.71 3.10
N ARG A 11 -8.01 -18.89 2.09
CA ARG A 11 -6.98 -19.24 1.10
C ARG A 11 -5.61 -19.11 1.78
N THR A 12 -5.14 -20.18 2.38
CA THR A 12 -3.73 -20.33 2.75
C THR A 12 -3.12 -21.45 1.91
N SER A 13 -2.52 -21.08 0.78
CA SER A 13 -1.50 -21.91 0.14
C SER A 13 -0.17 -21.18 0.27
N SER A 14 0.42 -21.22 1.47
CA SER A 14 1.81 -20.81 1.68
C SER A 14 2.69 -21.74 0.85
N THR A 15 3.22 -21.23 -0.25
CA THR A 15 4.25 -21.95 -1.01
C THR A 15 5.57 -21.69 -0.30
N ASP A 16 5.97 -22.59 0.60
CA ASP A 16 7.25 -22.47 1.27
C ASP A 16 8.37 -22.77 0.28
N PHE A 17 9.19 -21.76 -0.01
CA PHE A 17 10.37 -21.91 -0.83
C PHE A 17 11.58 -22.21 0.06
N ASN A 18 12.20 -23.38 -0.10
CA ASN A 18 13.44 -23.72 0.60
C ASN A 18 14.66 -23.17 -0.16
N PHE A 19 15.46 -22.35 0.53
CA PHE A 19 16.68 -21.74 -0.02
C PHE A 19 17.96 -22.06 0.79
N ASP A 20 17.91 -23.01 1.73
CA ASP A 20 19.01 -23.30 2.67
C ASP A 20 20.31 -23.73 1.98
N HIS A 21 20.20 -24.22 0.74
CA HIS A 21 21.31 -24.70 -0.07
C HIS A 21 21.96 -23.60 -0.93
N LEU A 22 21.42 -22.38 -0.95
CA LEU A 22 21.94 -21.29 -1.77
C LEU A 22 23.00 -20.48 -1.03
N ASP A 23 24.09 -20.19 -1.73
CA ASP A 23 25.08 -19.23 -1.25
C ASP A 23 24.57 -17.78 -1.36
N VAL A 24 25.24 -16.86 -0.66
CA VAL A 24 24.87 -15.44 -0.65
C VAL A 24 24.79 -14.86 -2.07
N ARG A 25 25.68 -15.26 -2.97
CA ARG A 25 25.69 -14.79 -4.36
C ARG A 25 24.45 -15.25 -5.13
N SER A 26 24.02 -16.49 -4.92
CA SER A 26 22.83 -17.05 -5.54
C SER A 26 21.56 -16.40 -5.02
N LEU A 27 21.49 -16.12 -3.72
CA LEU A 27 20.38 -15.36 -3.12
C LEU A 27 20.24 -13.96 -3.72
N LEU A 28 21.36 -13.23 -3.90
CA LEU A 28 21.35 -11.90 -4.51
C LEU A 28 20.93 -11.93 -5.99
N ARG A 29 21.37 -12.95 -6.74
CA ARG A 29 20.93 -13.17 -8.13
C ARG A 29 19.44 -13.49 -8.21
N LEU A 30 18.95 -14.34 -7.31
CA LEU A 30 17.52 -14.68 -7.21
C LEU A 30 16.69 -13.43 -6.89
N HIS A 31 17.12 -12.62 -5.92
CA HIS A 31 16.47 -11.35 -5.59
C HIS A 31 16.35 -10.45 -6.83
N GLY A 32 17.44 -10.23 -7.57
CA GLY A 32 17.41 -9.43 -8.80
C GLY A 32 16.47 -9.99 -9.87
N ARG A 33 16.41 -11.32 -10.02
CA ARG A 33 15.50 -12.00 -10.95
C ARG A 33 14.04 -11.84 -10.53
N ILE A 34 13.72 -12.00 -9.24
CA ILE A 34 12.37 -11.78 -8.72
C ILE A 34 11.94 -10.34 -8.98
N SER A 35 12.79 -9.35 -8.71
CA SER A 35 12.48 -7.94 -9.01
C SER A 35 12.19 -7.70 -10.49
N GLN A 36 12.93 -8.33 -11.41
CA GLN A 36 12.66 -8.23 -12.84
C GLN A 36 11.33 -8.88 -13.21
N MET A 37 11.06 -10.08 -12.70
CA MET A 37 9.82 -10.81 -12.97
C MET A 37 8.57 -10.09 -12.45
N LEU A 38 8.68 -9.30 -11.38
CA LEU A 38 7.59 -8.43 -10.90
C LEU A 38 7.35 -7.23 -11.84
N ARG A 39 8.43 -6.65 -12.38
CA ARG A 39 8.34 -5.57 -13.38
C ARG A 39 7.73 -6.06 -14.69
N ASP A 40 8.16 -7.22 -15.18
CA ASP A 40 7.66 -7.80 -16.43
C ASP A 40 6.15 -8.09 -16.36
N ARG A 41 5.63 -8.33 -15.16
CA ARG A 41 4.19 -8.51 -14.88
C ARG A 41 3.44 -7.20 -14.62
N GLY A 42 4.12 -6.06 -14.65
CA GLY A 42 3.54 -4.74 -14.40
C GLY A 42 3.15 -4.48 -12.93
N VAL A 43 3.65 -5.28 -11.99
CA VAL A 43 3.40 -5.10 -10.54
C VAL A 43 4.30 -4.02 -9.98
N THR A 44 5.55 -3.95 -10.43
CA THR A 44 6.51 -2.92 -10.01
C THR A 44 6.98 -2.09 -11.19
N ARG A 45 7.33 -0.83 -10.93
CA ARG A 45 7.93 0.10 -11.90
C ARG A 45 9.43 0.26 -11.69
N THR A 46 9.90 0.04 -10.45
CA THR A 46 11.30 0.25 -10.08
C THR A 46 11.99 -1.04 -9.63
N ALA A 47 13.30 -0.96 -9.40
CA ALA A 47 14.09 -2.04 -8.78
C ALA A 47 14.15 -1.94 -7.25
N ASN A 48 13.41 -1.02 -6.66
CA ASN A 48 13.42 -0.76 -5.23
C ASN A 48 12.46 -1.71 -4.50
N ASN A 49 12.25 -1.45 -3.21
CA ASN A 49 11.27 -2.18 -2.41
C ASN A 49 9.88 -2.15 -3.11
N PRO A 50 9.26 -3.32 -3.38
CA PRO A 50 8.02 -3.40 -4.16
C PRO A 50 6.79 -2.83 -3.45
N THR A 51 6.88 -2.50 -2.15
CA THR A 51 5.72 -2.09 -1.34
C THR A 51 4.95 -0.91 -1.92
N GLY A 52 5.66 0.10 -2.45
CA GLY A 52 5.03 1.30 -3.03
C GLY A 52 4.32 0.96 -4.34
N ASP A 53 5.09 0.42 -5.29
CA ASP A 53 4.57 0.08 -6.62
C ASP A 53 3.44 -0.98 -6.54
N LEU A 54 3.52 -1.95 -5.61
CA LEU A 54 2.44 -2.92 -5.38
C LEU A 54 1.17 -2.24 -4.88
N ALA A 55 1.28 -1.27 -3.96
CA ALA A 55 0.12 -0.52 -3.50
C ALA A 55 -0.54 0.23 -4.68
N GLU A 56 0.26 0.91 -5.49
CA GLU A 56 -0.23 1.61 -6.69
C GLU A 56 -0.93 0.65 -7.65
N HIS A 57 -0.32 -0.51 -7.93
CA HIS A 57 -0.89 -1.54 -8.77
C HIS A 57 -2.25 -2.02 -8.25
N LEU A 58 -2.34 -2.37 -6.96
CA LEU A 58 -3.57 -2.88 -6.35
C LEU A 58 -4.70 -1.84 -6.40
N PHE A 59 -4.42 -0.59 -6.04
CA PHE A 59 -5.43 0.47 -6.08
C PHE A 59 -5.89 0.76 -7.51
N CYS A 60 -4.97 0.89 -8.46
CA CYS A 60 -5.33 1.15 -9.86
C CYS A 60 -6.15 -0.01 -10.44
N LYS A 61 -5.79 -1.25 -10.13
CA LYS A 61 -6.52 -2.44 -10.60
C LYS A 61 -7.89 -2.60 -9.92
N ALA A 62 -7.99 -2.33 -8.62
CA ALA A 62 -9.25 -2.43 -7.86
C ALA A 62 -10.29 -1.40 -8.31
N PHE A 63 -9.86 -0.18 -8.63
CA PHE A 63 -10.77 0.94 -8.89
C PHE A 63 -10.76 1.47 -10.32
N GLY A 64 -9.97 0.87 -11.21
CA GLY A 64 -9.79 1.34 -12.59
C GLY A 64 -9.16 2.73 -12.67
N TRP A 65 -8.31 3.09 -11.71
CA TRP A 65 -7.63 4.39 -11.72
C TRP A 65 -6.53 4.42 -12.76
N THR A 66 -6.30 5.62 -13.30
CA THR A 66 -5.17 5.89 -14.20
C THR A 66 -3.98 6.33 -13.37
N GLN A 67 -2.92 5.52 -13.41
CA GLN A 67 -1.68 5.80 -12.71
C GLN A 67 -1.00 7.04 -13.29
N ALA A 68 -0.53 7.93 -12.42
CA ALA A 68 0.14 9.16 -12.82
C ALA A 68 1.58 8.89 -13.29
N ASP A 69 2.05 9.77 -14.18
CA ASP A 69 3.46 9.82 -14.57
C ASP A 69 4.35 10.23 -13.39
N ASN A 70 5.58 9.70 -13.35
CA ASN A 70 6.56 9.93 -12.28
C ASN A 70 6.94 11.41 -12.07
N SER A 71 6.54 12.31 -12.98
CA SER A 71 6.79 13.75 -12.91
C SER A 71 5.73 14.54 -12.14
N MET A 72 4.58 13.94 -11.79
CA MET A 72 3.55 14.62 -11.01
C MET A 72 3.89 14.57 -9.52
N LYS A 73 4.09 15.74 -8.91
CA LYS A 73 4.40 15.82 -7.48
C LYS A 73 3.19 15.36 -6.67
N ALA A 74 3.38 14.35 -5.83
CA ALA A 74 2.43 13.88 -4.82
C ALA A 74 1.06 13.38 -5.34
N VAL A 75 0.96 13.04 -6.63
CA VAL A 75 -0.20 12.37 -7.23
C VAL A 75 0.29 11.07 -7.85
N ASP A 76 -0.23 9.93 -7.37
CA ASP A 76 0.14 8.60 -7.87
C ASP A 76 -0.92 8.04 -8.81
N ALA A 77 -2.19 8.45 -8.67
CA ALA A 77 -3.27 8.04 -9.54
C ALA A 77 -4.39 9.09 -9.62
N THR A 78 -5.18 9.00 -10.69
CA THR A 78 -6.39 9.81 -10.90
C THR A 78 -7.54 8.91 -11.35
N CYS A 79 -8.79 9.30 -11.08
CA CYS A 79 -9.96 8.60 -11.61
C CYS A 79 -10.75 9.49 -12.58
N ALA A 80 -11.75 8.90 -13.26
CA ALA A 80 -12.45 9.55 -14.37
C ALA A 80 -13.17 10.87 -13.99
N ASN A 81 -13.47 11.09 -12.71
CA ASN A 81 -14.08 12.33 -12.23
C ASN A 81 -13.06 13.44 -11.88
N GLY A 82 -11.76 13.20 -12.08
CA GLY A 82 -10.69 14.15 -11.81
C GLY A 82 -10.12 14.15 -10.40
N LEU A 83 -10.60 13.27 -9.49
CA LEU A 83 -10.01 13.14 -8.16
C LEU A 83 -8.57 12.64 -8.24
N ARG A 84 -7.69 13.26 -7.46
CA ARG A 84 -6.26 12.96 -7.36
C ARG A 84 -5.96 12.17 -6.10
N TYR A 85 -5.29 11.05 -6.26
CA TYR A 85 -4.93 10.14 -5.19
C TYR A 85 -3.42 10.13 -4.95
N GLN A 86 -3.04 10.27 -3.69
CA GLN A 86 -1.72 9.86 -3.23
C GLN A 86 -1.85 8.45 -2.65
N ILE A 87 -1.06 7.50 -3.13
CA ILE A 87 -1.04 6.12 -2.69
C ILE A 87 0.16 5.88 -1.76
N LYS A 88 -0.08 5.17 -0.65
CA LYS A 88 0.98 4.81 0.30
C LYS A 88 0.79 3.39 0.80
N GLY A 89 1.78 2.55 0.53
CA GLY A 89 1.89 1.19 1.07
C GLY A 89 2.81 1.13 2.30
N ARG A 90 2.47 0.28 3.26
CA ARG A 90 3.31 -0.05 4.41
C ARG A 90 3.35 -1.55 4.65
N ARG A 91 4.53 -2.14 4.54
CA ARG A 91 4.79 -3.52 4.98
C ARG A 91 5.15 -3.55 6.46
N THR A 92 4.41 -4.31 7.27
CA THR A 92 4.72 -4.54 8.69
C THR A 92 5.56 -5.79 8.85
N MET A 93 6.66 -5.71 9.60
CA MET A 93 7.46 -6.86 10.02
C MET A 93 6.99 -7.31 11.41
N GLN A 94 6.92 -8.63 11.68
CA GLN A 94 6.40 -9.20 12.94
C GLN A 94 7.08 -8.68 14.23
N LEU A 95 8.29 -8.12 14.15
CA LEU A 95 8.99 -7.56 15.31
C LEU A 95 8.66 -6.07 15.51
N LYS A 96 7.59 -5.78 16.28
CA LYS A 96 7.26 -4.45 16.85
C LYS A 96 7.19 -3.29 15.84
N GLY A 97 6.63 -3.52 14.65
CA GLY A 97 6.59 -2.53 13.58
C GLY A 97 5.51 -1.45 13.71
N SER A 98 5.92 -0.19 13.87
CA SER A 98 5.03 0.98 13.72
C SER A 98 4.27 0.97 12.37
N ARG A 99 2.95 1.20 12.42
CA ARG A 99 2.03 1.40 11.26
C ARG A 99 2.21 2.75 10.56
N GLN A 100 3.32 3.42 10.81
CA GLN A 100 3.65 4.70 10.23
C GLN A 100 3.90 4.56 8.71
N LEU A 101 3.16 5.33 7.91
CA LEU A 101 3.43 5.44 6.48
C LEU A 101 4.76 6.16 6.22
N SER A 102 5.32 5.94 5.04
CA SER A 102 6.42 6.78 4.57
C SER A 102 6.00 8.25 4.57
N ALA A 103 6.96 9.13 4.85
CA ALA A 103 6.80 10.59 4.86
C ALA A 103 5.96 11.11 3.68
N ILE A 104 4.88 11.85 3.97
CA ILE A 104 4.11 12.62 3.00
C ILE A 104 4.81 13.97 2.85
N ARG A 105 5.33 14.32 1.68
CA ARG A 105 5.99 15.60 1.45
C ARG A 105 4.97 16.63 0.97
N ASP A 106 5.16 17.88 1.36
CA ASP A 106 4.36 19.02 0.88
C ASP A 106 2.83 18.85 1.05
N LEU A 107 2.42 18.43 2.25
CA LEU A 107 1.00 18.22 2.57
C LEU A 107 0.17 19.51 2.48
N GLU A 108 0.81 20.68 2.54
CA GLU A 108 0.14 21.99 2.47
C GLU A 108 -0.21 22.40 1.03
N GLY A 109 0.53 21.90 0.02
CA GLY A 109 0.43 22.37 -1.37
C GLY A 109 -0.77 21.91 -2.19
N ASP A 110 -1.76 21.25 -1.57
CA ASP A 110 -3.03 20.85 -2.22
C ASP A 110 -2.91 19.96 -3.46
N HIS A 111 -1.92 19.07 -3.41
CA HIS A 111 -1.55 18.21 -4.53
C HIS A 111 -2.50 17.04 -4.75
N PHE A 112 -3.15 16.54 -3.70
CA PHE A 112 -4.06 15.40 -3.76
C PHE A 112 -5.30 15.59 -2.89
N ASP A 113 -6.38 14.92 -3.28
CA ASP A 113 -7.69 15.05 -2.64
C ASP A 113 -7.93 13.91 -1.63
N VAL A 114 -7.39 12.72 -1.93
CA VAL A 114 -7.55 11.51 -1.11
C VAL A 114 -6.22 10.76 -0.96
N LEU A 115 -5.91 10.33 0.27
CA LEU A 115 -4.85 9.38 0.55
C LEU A 115 -5.42 7.96 0.48
N ALA A 116 -4.90 7.16 -0.45
CA ALA A 116 -5.16 5.74 -0.55
C ALA A 116 -4.06 4.96 0.19
N GLY A 117 -4.40 4.42 1.35
CA GLY A 117 -3.45 3.76 2.26
C GLY A 117 -3.66 2.26 2.32
N VAL A 118 -2.59 1.48 2.24
CA VAL A 118 -2.63 0.02 2.45
C VAL A 118 -1.54 -0.45 3.39
N VAL A 119 -1.90 -1.38 4.28
CA VAL A 119 -1.01 -2.08 5.19
C VAL A 119 -0.91 -3.54 4.73
N PHE A 120 0.31 -3.98 4.48
CA PHE A 120 0.65 -5.35 4.15
C PHE A 120 1.31 -6.05 5.35
N ASP A 121 1.13 -7.36 5.46
CA ASP A 121 1.94 -8.18 6.33
C ASP A 121 3.32 -8.47 5.71
N GLU A 122 4.11 -9.33 6.36
CA GLU A 122 5.44 -9.67 5.87
C GLU A 122 5.43 -10.48 4.57
N HIS A 123 4.32 -11.10 4.20
CA HIS A 123 4.17 -11.85 2.96
C HIS A 123 3.58 -11.02 1.81
N PHE A 124 3.38 -9.72 2.03
CA PHE A 124 2.71 -8.80 1.11
C PHE A 124 1.20 -9.01 0.98
N ASP A 125 0.58 -9.74 1.91
CA ASP A 125 -0.87 -9.89 1.95
C ASP A 125 -1.53 -8.64 2.54
N VAL A 126 -2.68 -8.26 1.98
CA VAL A 126 -3.43 -7.07 2.40
C VAL A 126 -4.04 -7.30 3.78
N VAL A 127 -3.53 -6.59 4.79
CA VAL A 127 -4.06 -6.60 6.16
C VAL A 127 -5.22 -5.63 6.28
N ARG A 128 -5.02 -4.38 5.85
CA ARG A 128 -6.02 -3.31 5.88
C ARG A 128 -5.78 -2.27 4.80
N ALA A 129 -6.84 -1.70 4.26
CA ALA A 129 -6.76 -0.58 3.32
C ALA A 129 -7.86 0.46 3.55
N ALA A 130 -7.57 1.73 3.28
CA ALA A 130 -8.50 2.83 3.47
C ALA A 130 -8.30 3.95 2.45
N LEU A 131 -9.39 4.62 2.11
CA LEU A 131 -9.39 5.92 1.45
C LEU A 131 -9.65 6.99 2.50
N VAL A 132 -8.72 7.92 2.65
CA VAL A 132 -8.74 8.95 3.69
C VAL A 132 -8.72 10.34 3.03
N PRO A 133 -9.76 11.18 3.24
CA PRO A 133 -9.77 12.55 2.75
C PRO A 133 -8.53 13.36 3.18
N ALA A 134 -7.95 14.13 2.27
CA ALA A 134 -6.76 14.94 2.55
C ALA A 134 -6.96 15.92 3.72
N ALA A 135 -8.18 16.41 3.93
CA ALA A 135 -8.53 17.26 5.07
C ALA A 135 -8.28 16.57 6.43
N LEU A 136 -8.62 15.28 6.56
CA LEU A 136 -8.34 14.50 7.78
C LEU A 136 -6.84 14.25 7.97
N ILE A 137 -6.11 14.03 6.87
CA ILE A 137 -4.66 13.90 6.91
C ILE A 137 -4.03 15.19 7.43
N ARG A 138 -4.46 16.36 6.95
CA ARG A 138 -3.94 17.66 7.41
C ARG A 138 -4.21 17.91 8.88
N ALA A 139 -5.39 17.55 9.38
CA ALA A 139 -5.74 17.71 10.78
C ALA A 139 -4.95 16.76 11.71
N GLY A 140 -4.61 15.55 11.24
CA GLY A 140 -3.94 14.52 12.03
C GLY A 140 -2.43 14.35 11.78
N ALA A 141 -1.86 15.01 10.78
CA ALA A 141 -0.46 14.84 10.42
C ALA A 141 0.48 15.62 11.33
N THR A 142 1.53 14.95 11.80
CA THR A 142 2.62 15.63 12.51
C THR A 142 3.67 16.07 11.50
N TYR A 143 3.90 17.37 11.38
CA TYR A 143 4.97 17.92 10.55
C TYR A 143 6.35 17.59 11.13
N VAL A 144 7.27 17.12 10.28
CA VAL A 144 8.65 16.80 10.64
C VAL A 144 9.59 17.74 9.92
N LYS A 145 10.03 18.78 10.64
CA LYS A 145 10.92 19.83 10.15
C LYS A 145 12.23 19.32 9.54
N ARG A 146 12.80 18.25 10.08
CA ARG A 146 14.09 17.69 9.62
C ARG A 146 14.05 17.10 8.21
N THR A 147 12.90 16.59 7.78
CA THR A 147 12.73 15.92 6.47
C THR A 147 11.76 16.66 5.55
N ASN A 148 11.31 17.85 5.96
CA ASN A 148 10.25 18.63 5.32
C ASN A 148 9.06 17.74 4.90
N SER A 149 8.55 16.97 5.85
CA SER A 149 7.52 15.96 5.58
C SER A 149 6.53 15.81 6.71
N SER A 150 5.29 15.57 6.38
CA SER A 150 4.22 15.18 7.28
C SER A 150 4.21 13.67 7.49
N LYS A 151 4.11 13.24 8.75
CA LYS A 151 3.92 11.83 9.11
C LYS A 151 2.44 11.59 9.37
N PHE A 152 1.85 10.66 8.61
CA PHE A 152 0.52 10.12 8.89
C PHE A 152 0.67 8.64 9.27
N ILE A 153 0.05 8.25 10.37
CA ILE A 153 0.07 6.87 10.86
C ILE A 153 -1.32 6.30 10.64
N LEU A 154 -1.45 5.26 9.82
CA LEU A 154 -2.70 4.49 9.65
C LEU A 154 -2.93 3.63 10.90
N ARG A 155 -3.27 4.27 12.01
CA ARG A 155 -3.74 3.65 13.25
C ARG A 155 -5.20 3.21 13.09
N ASP A 156 -5.65 2.29 13.94
CA ASP A 156 -7.02 1.75 13.83
C ASP A 156 -8.12 2.81 14.03
N ASP A 157 -7.82 3.88 14.76
CA ASP A 157 -8.70 5.05 14.95
C ASP A 157 -8.97 5.83 13.65
N VAL A 158 -8.12 5.70 12.61
CA VAL A 158 -8.39 6.31 11.31
C VAL A 158 -9.64 5.72 10.67
N TRP A 159 -9.90 4.41 10.87
CA TRP A 159 -11.06 3.73 10.28
C TRP A 159 -12.40 4.16 10.91
N THR A 160 -12.38 4.81 12.07
CA THR A 160 -13.60 5.31 12.72
C THR A 160 -13.88 6.77 12.41
N GLN A 161 -13.01 7.46 11.66
CA GLN A 161 -13.19 8.87 11.32
C GLN A 161 -14.26 9.05 10.24
N PRO A 162 -15.17 10.04 10.37
CA PRO A 162 -16.16 10.35 9.35
C PRO A 162 -15.50 10.66 7.99
N GLY A 163 -15.97 10.00 6.94
CA GLY A 163 -15.44 10.20 5.57
C GLY A 163 -14.27 9.28 5.20
N VAL A 164 -13.78 8.44 6.12
CA VAL A 164 -12.85 7.35 5.78
C VAL A 164 -13.64 6.16 5.24
N THR A 165 -13.19 5.61 4.11
CA THR A 165 -13.79 4.42 3.50
C THR A 165 -12.83 3.25 3.65
N ASP A 166 -13.28 2.17 4.30
CA ASP A 166 -12.53 0.90 4.32
C ASP A 166 -12.65 0.23 2.95
N VAL A 167 -11.50 -0.07 2.34
CA VAL A 167 -11.40 -0.69 1.02
C VAL A 167 -10.56 -1.97 1.05
N THR A 168 -10.41 -2.57 2.24
CA THR A 168 -9.61 -3.78 2.47
C THR A 168 -10.06 -4.92 1.55
N GLU A 169 -11.36 -5.20 1.49
CA GLU A 169 -11.89 -6.29 0.68
C GLU A 169 -11.79 -6.01 -0.83
N ALA A 170 -11.91 -4.75 -1.24
CA ALA A 170 -11.71 -4.37 -2.64
C ALA A 170 -10.27 -4.67 -3.10
N LEU A 171 -9.28 -4.41 -2.25
CA LEU A 171 -7.88 -4.75 -2.56
C LEU A 171 -7.61 -6.24 -2.49
N ARG A 172 -8.24 -6.98 -1.56
CA ARG A 172 -8.12 -8.45 -1.48
C ARG A 172 -8.74 -9.17 -2.66
N ALA A 173 -9.74 -8.58 -3.30
CA ALA A 173 -10.38 -9.12 -4.49
C ALA A 173 -9.51 -9.00 -5.75
N VAL A 174 -8.43 -8.22 -5.71
CA VAL A 174 -7.51 -8.10 -6.84
C VAL A 174 -6.66 -9.36 -6.96
N GLU A 175 -6.76 -10.06 -8.08
CA GLU A 175 -5.89 -11.19 -8.39
C GLU A 175 -4.47 -10.73 -8.76
N LEU A 176 -3.46 -11.34 -8.14
CA LEU A 176 -2.02 -11.13 -8.42
C LEU A 176 -1.44 -12.28 -9.25
#